data_AF-A0A937W9G6-F1
#
_entry.id   AF-A0A937W9G6-F1
#
_cell.length_a   1.000
_cell.length_b   1.000
_cell.length_c   1.000
_cell.angle_alpha   90.00
_cell.angle_beta   90.00
_cell.angle_gamma   90.00
#
_symmetry.space_group_name_H-M   'P 1'
#
loop_
_entity.id
_entity.type
_entity.pdbx_description
1 polymer ?
#
loop_
_entity_poly.entity_id
_entity_poly.type
_entity_poly.pdbx_seq_one_letter_code
_entity_poly.pdbx_strand_id
1 'polypeptide(L)'
;MKNMDLRRQPPRRPSNLSIAGIAGVARMTDKARASNHGTLGEYLYGENSGADKGVLAFLGIEAADFAAAADKYDDAALSAWVLERSGKTESEIATFNEAELTKEPQTEEARARLARRVEQYAPGRTDIKTVFQSIELDDWGSFWKIDLSRRPPRSPHCKDVAGIVLVARMADKARASQAGTVGEYIYGCPLDLRVLPFLGISKEQFADAAVQNPNDIELGDWVLERSGKTQEEIEEFNRTASARQPESDEERARFQKYLDEIAPGRTDIDTWFALLDLDDKMSF
;
A
#
# COMPACT_ATOMS: atom_id res chain seq x y z
N MET A 1 5.27 6.82 -13.45
CA MET A 1 4.86 6.76 -12.03
C MET A 1 3.80 5.70 -11.86
N LYS A 2 3.75 5.02 -10.70
CA LYS A 2 2.63 4.11 -10.39
C LYS A 2 1.36 4.95 -10.23
N ASN A 3 0.26 4.50 -10.84
CA ASN A 3 -1.04 5.13 -10.65
C ASN A 3 -1.54 4.83 -9.23
N MET A 4 -1.49 5.84 -8.36
CA MET A 4 -2.04 5.75 -7.01
C MET A 4 -3.57 5.69 -7.08
N ASP A 5 -4.21 4.65 -6.53
CA ASP A 5 -5.66 4.52 -6.51
C ASP A 5 -6.20 4.49 -5.07
N LEU A 6 -6.63 5.66 -4.58
CA LEU A 6 -7.10 5.84 -3.20
C LEU A 6 -8.52 5.32 -2.96
N ARG A 7 -9.16 4.75 -3.97
CA ARG A 7 -10.40 3.98 -3.80
C ARG A 7 -10.13 2.58 -3.24
N ARG A 8 -8.88 2.12 -3.29
CA ARG A 8 -8.47 0.75 -2.95
C ARG A 8 -7.50 0.66 -1.77
N GLN A 9 -6.92 1.78 -1.37
CA GLN A 9 -5.98 1.89 -0.26
C GLN A 9 -6.00 3.33 0.27
N PRO A 10 -5.56 3.58 1.51
CA PRO A 10 -5.40 4.95 1.98
C PRO A 10 -4.12 5.54 1.38
N PRO A 11 -3.99 6.88 1.31
CA PRO A 11 -2.70 7.49 1.07
C PRO A 11 -1.78 7.20 2.26
N ARG A 12 -0.47 7.41 2.10
CA ARG A 12 0.50 7.24 3.18
C ARG A 12 0.08 7.98 4.45
N ARG A 13 0.59 7.49 5.59
CA ARG A 13 0.27 8.08 6.88
C ARG A 13 0.65 9.55 6.91
N PRO A 14 -0.14 10.42 7.55
CA PRO A 14 0.25 11.82 7.75
C PRO A 14 1.55 11.96 8.56
N SER A 15 1.90 10.99 9.42
CA SER A 15 3.21 10.95 10.10
C SER A 15 4.39 10.51 9.23
N ASN A 16 4.16 10.05 7.99
CA ASN A 16 5.21 9.56 7.12
C ASN A 16 6.10 10.71 6.61
N LEU A 17 7.39 10.67 6.96
CA LEU A 17 8.38 11.72 6.65
C LEU A 17 9.22 11.44 5.39
N SER A 18 8.85 10.42 4.59
CA SER A 18 9.65 9.98 3.43
C SER A 18 9.86 11.03 2.35
N ILE A 19 9.04 12.09 2.30
CA ILE A 19 9.18 13.18 1.34
C ILE A 19 9.57 14.47 2.06
N ALA A 20 10.74 15.00 1.71
CA ALA A 20 11.35 16.20 2.27
C ALA A 20 11.56 16.20 3.80
N GLY A 21 11.32 15.08 4.49
CA GLY A 21 11.34 15.02 5.95
C GLY A 21 10.16 15.75 6.61
N ILE A 22 9.08 16.05 5.87
CA ILE A 22 7.97 16.90 6.34
C ILE A 22 6.69 16.08 6.49
N ALA A 23 6.09 16.12 7.69
CA ALA A 23 4.86 15.41 7.99
C ALA A 23 3.71 15.93 7.11
N GLY A 24 2.88 15.00 6.61
CA GLY A 24 1.78 15.29 5.70
C GLY A 24 2.17 15.41 4.22
N VAL A 25 3.44 15.63 3.86
CA VAL A 25 3.84 15.78 2.45
C VAL A 25 3.73 14.47 1.67
N ALA A 26 4.15 13.34 2.24
CA ALA A 26 3.99 12.03 1.62
C ALA A 26 2.50 11.70 1.33
N ARG A 27 1.64 11.94 2.31
CA ARG A 27 0.18 11.80 2.18
C ARG A 27 -0.39 12.72 1.10
N MET A 28 0.00 13.99 1.11
CA MET A 28 -0.46 14.99 0.15
C MET A 28 -0.01 14.65 -1.27
N THR A 29 1.18 14.04 -1.42
CA THR A 29 1.70 13.53 -2.71
C THR A 29 0.81 12.44 -3.28
N ASP A 30 0.44 11.46 -2.46
CA ASP A 30 -0.42 10.36 -2.90
C ASP A 30 -1.80 10.88 -3.33
N LYS A 31 -2.36 11.83 -2.57
CA LYS A 31 -3.62 12.51 -2.89
C LYS A 31 -3.52 13.36 -4.15
N ALA A 32 -2.42 14.08 -4.35
CA ALA A 32 -2.18 14.86 -5.55
C ALA A 32 -2.15 13.97 -6.80
N ARG A 33 -1.36 12.88 -6.75
CA ARG A 33 -1.28 11.89 -7.83
C ARG A 33 -2.66 11.28 -8.10
N ALA A 34 -3.37 10.84 -7.07
CA ALA A 34 -4.71 10.26 -7.24
C ALA A 34 -5.73 11.29 -7.78
N SER A 35 -5.63 12.56 -7.38
CA SER A 35 -6.48 13.64 -7.91
C SER A 35 -6.23 13.86 -9.40
N ASN A 36 -4.98 13.90 -9.84
CA ASN A 36 -4.62 14.08 -11.25
C ASN A 36 -5.13 12.93 -12.13
N HIS A 37 -5.19 11.72 -11.59
CA HIS A 37 -5.60 10.51 -12.31
C HIS A 37 -7.07 10.10 -12.08
N GLY A 38 -7.87 10.92 -11.39
CA GLY A 38 -9.30 10.64 -11.16
C GLY A 38 -9.57 9.45 -10.24
N THR A 39 -8.63 9.13 -9.35
CA THR A 39 -8.67 7.98 -8.43
C THR A 39 -8.61 8.39 -6.96
N LEU A 40 -8.92 9.66 -6.66
CA LEU A 40 -8.91 10.22 -5.31
C LEU A 40 -9.93 9.60 -4.35
N GLY A 41 -11.05 9.09 -4.87
CA GLY A 41 -12.12 8.51 -4.04
C GLY A 41 -12.80 9.55 -3.15
N GLU A 42 -13.02 9.21 -1.87
CA GLU A 42 -13.67 10.10 -0.89
C GLU A 42 -12.70 11.11 -0.26
N TYR A 43 -11.42 11.04 -0.58
CA TYR A 43 -10.43 11.98 -0.07
C TYR A 43 -10.60 13.36 -0.73
N LEU A 44 -10.13 14.38 -0.02
CA LEU A 44 -10.10 15.77 -0.50
C LEU A 44 -8.65 16.19 -0.69
N TYR A 45 -8.33 16.91 -1.76
CA TYR A 45 -6.97 17.39 -2.04
C TYR A 45 -6.87 18.93 -1.96
N GLY A 46 -5.70 19.44 -1.54
CA GLY A 46 -5.33 20.85 -1.60
C GLY A 46 -6.26 21.73 -0.76
N GLU A 47 -6.81 22.78 -1.36
CA GLU A 47 -7.68 23.76 -0.69
C GLU A 47 -9.04 23.19 -0.21
N ASN A 48 -9.35 21.94 -0.53
CA ASN A 48 -10.54 21.28 0.02
C ASN A 48 -10.20 20.43 1.26
N SER A 49 -8.91 20.24 1.58
CA SER A 49 -8.46 19.44 2.71
C SER A 49 -7.84 20.31 3.79
N GLY A 50 -8.41 20.29 5.01
CA GLY A 50 -7.88 21.06 6.13
C GLY A 50 -6.42 20.73 6.49
N ALA A 51 -6.00 19.47 6.29
CA ALA A 51 -4.62 19.04 6.51
C ALA A 51 -3.69 19.56 5.41
N ASP A 52 -4.06 19.41 4.13
CA ASP A 52 -3.22 19.86 3.00
C ASP A 52 -3.04 21.38 3.03
N LYS A 53 -4.07 22.15 3.41
CA LYS A 53 -3.95 23.60 3.60
C LYS A 53 -2.83 23.99 4.55
N GLY A 54 -2.72 23.29 5.69
CA GLY A 54 -1.68 23.56 6.67
C GLY A 54 -0.29 23.30 6.10
N VAL A 55 -0.13 22.19 5.37
CA VAL A 55 1.13 21.83 4.71
C VAL A 55 1.48 22.82 3.60
N LEU A 56 0.56 23.11 2.68
CA LEU A 56 0.77 24.05 1.57
C LEU A 56 1.11 25.46 2.07
N ALA A 57 0.42 25.94 3.11
CA ALA A 57 0.71 27.23 3.74
C ALA A 57 2.11 27.24 4.39
N PHE A 58 2.51 26.16 5.07
CA PHE A 58 3.85 26.05 5.62
C PHE A 58 4.92 26.06 4.52
N LEU A 59 4.68 25.34 3.41
CA LEU A 59 5.61 25.27 2.28
C LEU A 59 5.64 26.56 1.45
N GLY A 60 4.58 27.37 1.47
CA GLY A 60 4.43 28.51 0.56
C GLY A 60 4.26 28.07 -0.90
N ILE A 61 3.59 26.93 -1.12
CA ILE A 61 3.39 26.32 -2.44
C ILE A 61 1.89 26.22 -2.72
N GLU A 62 1.48 26.65 -3.92
CA GLU A 62 0.09 26.51 -4.37
C GLU A 62 -0.25 25.04 -4.66
N ALA A 63 -1.49 24.63 -4.37
CA ALA A 63 -1.94 23.24 -4.58
C ALA A 63 -1.71 22.78 -6.03
N ALA A 64 -1.97 23.63 -7.02
CA ALA A 64 -1.79 23.29 -8.44
C ALA A 64 -0.31 23.03 -8.80
N ASP A 65 0.61 23.85 -8.26
CA ASP A 65 2.05 23.69 -8.49
C ASP A 65 2.56 22.40 -7.85
N PHE A 66 2.11 22.10 -6.63
CA PHE A 66 2.45 20.85 -5.96
C PHE A 66 1.90 19.64 -6.72
N ALA A 67 0.65 19.69 -7.19
CA ALA A 67 0.05 18.61 -7.97
C ALA A 67 0.80 18.33 -9.27
N ALA A 68 1.22 19.38 -9.98
CA ALA A 68 2.04 19.25 -11.19
C ALA A 68 3.42 18.64 -10.87
N ALA A 69 4.05 19.06 -9.78
CA ALA A 69 5.33 18.49 -9.34
C ALA A 69 5.20 17.02 -8.92
N ALA A 70 4.13 16.66 -8.20
CA ALA A 70 3.88 15.29 -7.74
C ALA A 70 3.64 14.30 -8.90
N ASP A 71 3.11 14.77 -10.04
CA ASP A 71 2.94 13.96 -11.26
C ASP A 71 4.19 13.88 -12.12
N LYS A 72 5.10 14.85 -11.96
CA LYS A 72 6.36 14.94 -12.71
C LYS A 72 7.51 14.19 -12.05
N TYR A 73 7.64 14.29 -10.73
CA TYR A 73 8.76 13.75 -9.96
C TYR A 73 8.42 12.52 -9.12
N ASP A 74 9.33 11.53 -9.11
CA ASP A 74 9.32 10.50 -8.08
C ASP A 74 9.55 11.11 -6.69
N ASP A 75 9.44 10.31 -5.62
CA ASP A 75 9.48 10.84 -4.25
C ASP A 75 10.83 11.48 -3.88
N ALA A 76 11.93 10.97 -4.43
CA ALA A 76 13.26 11.54 -4.18
C ALA A 76 13.42 12.90 -4.89
N ALA A 77 13.07 12.97 -6.17
CA ALA A 77 13.12 14.23 -6.91
C ALA A 77 12.07 15.24 -6.40
N LEU A 78 10.90 14.78 -5.95
CA LEU A 78 9.88 15.63 -5.34
C LEU A 78 10.37 16.18 -4.00
N SER A 79 11.09 15.38 -3.20
CA SER A 79 11.71 15.86 -1.96
C SER A 79 12.66 17.02 -2.22
N ALA A 80 13.56 16.88 -3.20
CA ALA A 80 14.48 17.95 -3.57
C ALA A 80 13.73 19.20 -4.05
N TRP A 81 12.70 19.01 -4.88
CA TRP A 81 11.86 20.11 -5.38
C TRP A 81 11.11 20.83 -4.25
N VAL A 82 10.53 20.11 -3.29
CA VAL A 82 9.81 20.69 -2.15
C VAL A 82 10.76 21.52 -1.28
N LEU A 83 11.95 21.01 -0.98
CA LEU A 83 12.95 21.73 -0.17
C LEU A 83 13.44 22.99 -0.89
N GLU A 84 13.77 22.89 -2.18
CA GLU A 84 14.20 24.05 -2.98
C GLU A 84 13.11 25.12 -3.08
N ARG A 85 11.87 24.69 -3.39
CA ARG A 85 10.75 25.60 -3.64
C ARG A 85 10.27 26.30 -2.37
N SER A 86 10.25 25.59 -1.24
CA SER A 86 9.78 26.13 0.03
C SER A 86 10.82 26.97 0.77
N GLY A 87 12.12 26.72 0.51
CA GLY A 87 13.22 27.39 1.20
C GLY A 87 13.26 27.12 2.70
N LYS A 88 12.58 26.06 3.18
CA LYS A 88 12.49 25.74 4.60
C LYS A 88 13.77 25.14 5.13
N THR A 89 14.22 25.66 6.27
CA THR A 89 15.36 25.14 7.00
C THR A 89 14.99 23.86 7.76
N GLU A 90 15.99 23.04 8.07
CA GLU A 90 15.80 21.83 8.89
C GLU A 90 15.14 22.15 10.24
N SER A 91 15.48 23.29 10.85
CA SER A 91 14.87 23.73 12.12
C SER A 91 13.39 24.07 11.97
N GLU A 92 13.00 24.77 10.91
CA GLU A 92 11.58 25.08 10.66
C GLU A 92 10.78 23.79 10.40
N ILE A 93 11.35 22.85 9.64
CA ILE A 93 10.74 21.55 9.38
C ILE A 93 10.55 20.76 10.68
N ALA A 94 11.58 20.71 11.53
CA ALA A 94 11.50 20.03 12.82
C ALA A 94 10.39 20.63 13.71
N THR A 95 10.31 21.96 13.82
CA THR A 95 9.26 22.64 14.58
C THR A 95 7.87 22.37 14.00
N PHE A 96 7.72 22.41 12.68
CA PHE A 96 6.45 22.08 12.02
C PHE A 96 6.01 20.64 12.29
N ASN A 97 6.94 19.69 12.14
CA ASN A 97 6.67 18.28 12.38
C ASN A 97 6.28 18.02 13.84
N GLU A 98 7.01 18.58 14.81
CA GLU A 98 6.67 18.45 16.23
C GLU A 98 5.26 18.97 16.50
N ALA A 99 4.92 20.15 15.97
CA ALA A 99 3.61 20.75 16.12
C ALA A 99 2.49 19.88 15.53
N GLU A 100 2.64 19.36 14.31
CA GLU A 100 1.60 18.54 13.67
C GLU A 100 1.49 17.13 14.28
N LEU A 101 2.61 16.48 14.62
CA LEU A 101 2.63 15.14 15.20
C LEU A 101 2.02 15.09 16.60
N THR A 102 2.11 16.19 17.36
CA THR A 102 1.57 16.30 18.73
C THR A 102 0.20 16.99 18.79
N LYS A 103 -0.33 17.44 17.65
CA LYS A 103 -1.56 18.22 17.58
C LYS A 103 -2.78 17.43 18.04
N GLU A 104 -3.34 17.79 19.19
CA GLU A 104 -4.63 17.26 19.63
C GLU A 104 -5.82 17.96 18.93
N PRO A 105 -6.98 17.28 18.80
CA PRO A 105 -8.20 17.91 18.31
C PRO A 105 -8.60 19.15 19.14
N GLN A 106 -8.84 20.28 18.47
CA GLN A 106 -9.13 21.55 19.15
C GLN A 106 -10.62 21.83 19.34
N THR A 107 -11.49 21.30 18.48
CA THR A 107 -12.94 21.48 18.58
C THR A 107 -13.63 20.25 19.16
N GLU A 108 -14.83 20.45 19.72
CA GLU A 108 -15.62 19.35 20.27
C GLU A 108 -15.99 18.32 19.20
N GLU A 109 -16.30 18.76 17.98
CA GLU A 109 -16.60 17.87 16.86
C GLU A 109 -15.39 17.00 16.49
N ALA A 110 -14.19 17.56 16.55
CA ALA A 110 -12.96 16.83 16.26
C ALA A 110 -12.61 15.83 17.39
N ARG A 111 -12.80 16.22 18.67
CA ARG A 111 -12.67 15.30 19.82
C ARG A 111 -13.67 14.15 19.74
N ALA A 112 -14.93 14.45 19.45
CA ALA A 112 -15.98 13.44 19.27
C ALA A 112 -15.69 12.49 18.09
N ARG A 113 -15.11 13.00 16.99
CA ARG A 113 -14.68 12.17 15.86
C ARG A 113 -13.56 11.21 16.24
N LEU A 114 -12.54 11.69 16.94
CA LEU A 114 -11.47 10.84 17.48
C LEU A 114 -12.05 9.75 18.39
N ALA A 115 -12.90 10.11 19.34
CA ALA A 115 -13.53 9.17 20.26
C ALA A 115 -14.32 8.07 19.51
N ARG A 116 -15.13 8.44 18.50
CA ARG A 116 -15.86 7.47 17.67
C ARG A 116 -14.93 6.50 16.94
N ARG A 117 -13.84 7.00 16.37
CA ARG A 117 -12.85 6.15 15.66
C ARG A 117 -12.14 5.19 16.61
N VAL A 118 -11.75 5.65 17.81
CA VAL A 118 -11.14 4.79 18.83
C VAL A 118 -12.12 3.70 19.25
N GLU A 119 -13.37 4.04 19.56
CA GLU A 119 -14.40 3.06 19.91
C GLU A 119 -14.61 2.01 18.81
N GLN A 120 -14.67 2.47 17.56
CA GLN A 120 -14.94 1.60 16.41
C GLN A 120 -13.77 0.67 16.06
N TYR A 121 -12.54 1.18 16.06
CA TYR A 121 -11.39 0.48 15.47
C TYR A 121 -10.37 -0.01 16.49
N ALA A 122 -10.32 0.59 17.68
CA ALA A 122 -9.33 0.27 18.71
C ALA A 122 -9.88 0.47 20.13
N PRO A 123 -11.01 -0.20 20.48
CA PRO A 123 -11.67 0.02 21.76
C PRO A 123 -10.71 -0.25 22.94
N GLY A 124 -10.71 0.67 23.91
CA GLY A 124 -9.85 0.61 25.09
C GLY A 124 -8.44 1.19 24.93
N ARG A 125 -8.01 1.58 23.71
CA ARG A 125 -6.75 2.31 23.53
C ARG A 125 -6.88 3.75 24.00
N THR A 126 -5.90 4.21 24.78
CA THR A 126 -5.89 5.56 25.40
C THR A 126 -4.72 6.43 24.94
N ASP A 127 -3.82 5.87 24.13
CA ASP A 127 -2.62 6.52 23.59
C ASP A 127 -2.87 7.22 22.23
N ILE A 128 -4.05 7.01 21.62
CA ILE A 128 -4.48 7.68 20.38
C ILE A 128 -5.14 9.01 20.76
N LYS A 129 -4.37 10.11 20.65
CA LYS A 129 -4.76 11.45 21.12
C LYS A 129 -4.68 12.54 20.06
N THR A 130 -3.84 12.35 19.05
CA THR A 130 -3.55 13.41 18.06
C THR A 130 -4.43 13.30 16.82
N VAL A 131 -4.53 14.40 16.07
CA VAL A 131 -5.27 14.46 14.81
C VAL A 131 -4.71 13.45 13.81
N PHE A 132 -3.38 13.33 13.71
CA PHE A 132 -2.74 12.38 12.81
C PHE A 132 -2.99 10.93 13.23
N GLN A 133 -2.87 10.60 14.51
CA GLN A 133 -3.22 9.27 15.01
C GLN A 133 -4.69 8.92 14.74
N SER A 134 -5.60 9.90 14.84
CA SER A 134 -7.01 9.71 14.46
C SER A 134 -7.19 9.37 12.99
N ILE A 135 -6.47 10.06 12.10
CA ILE A 135 -6.52 9.83 10.64
C ILE A 135 -5.94 8.45 10.31
N GLU A 136 -4.80 8.11 10.90
CA GLU A 136 -4.12 6.82 10.68
C GLU A 136 -4.99 5.65 11.15
N LEU A 137 -5.68 5.81 12.29
CA LEU A 137 -6.61 4.78 12.79
C LEU A 137 -7.80 4.58 11.84
N ASP A 138 -8.34 5.66 11.31
CA ASP A 138 -9.48 5.64 10.36
C ASP A 138 -9.09 4.96 9.05
N ASP A 139 -7.95 5.36 8.47
CA ASP A 139 -7.39 4.76 7.27
C ASP A 139 -7.06 3.28 7.48
N TRP A 140 -6.41 2.94 8.60
CA TRP A 140 -6.16 1.55 8.95
C TRP A 140 -7.47 0.76 9.02
N GLY A 141 -8.39 1.19 9.89
CA GLY A 141 -9.66 0.52 10.15
C GLY A 141 -10.56 0.35 8.92
N SER A 142 -10.42 1.23 7.94
CA SER A 142 -11.21 1.21 6.70
C SER A 142 -10.61 0.32 5.60
N PHE A 143 -9.29 0.13 5.56
CA PHE A 143 -8.62 -0.47 4.39
C PHE A 143 -7.82 -1.75 4.67
N TRP A 144 -7.46 -2.06 5.91
CA TRP A 144 -6.61 -3.23 6.16
C TRP A 144 -7.34 -4.56 5.88
N LYS A 145 -8.66 -4.61 6.09
CA LYS A 145 -9.46 -5.82 5.88
C LYS A 145 -9.73 -6.03 4.40
N ILE A 146 -9.45 -7.25 3.93
CA ILE A 146 -9.72 -7.70 2.56
C ILE A 146 -10.62 -8.93 2.64
N ASP A 147 -11.69 -8.95 1.87
CA ASP A 147 -12.59 -10.11 1.76
C ASP A 147 -12.39 -10.80 0.41
N LEU A 148 -11.71 -11.95 0.44
CA LEU A 148 -11.43 -12.77 -0.74
C LEU A 148 -12.50 -13.81 -1.03
N SER A 149 -13.56 -13.90 -0.20
CA SER A 149 -14.76 -14.68 -0.55
C SER A 149 -15.61 -13.98 -1.60
N ARG A 150 -15.33 -12.71 -1.91
CA ARG A 150 -16.13 -11.86 -2.80
C ARG A 150 -15.40 -11.34 -4.03
N ARG A 151 -14.08 -11.52 -4.09
CA ARG A 151 -13.22 -11.09 -5.20
C ARG A 151 -11.88 -11.83 -5.14
N PRO A 152 -11.15 -11.94 -6.26
CA PRO A 152 -9.82 -12.50 -6.21
C PRO A 152 -8.83 -11.53 -5.52
N PRO A 153 -7.72 -12.04 -4.96
CA PRO A 153 -6.60 -11.20 -4.61
C PRO A 153 -5.99 -10.60 -5.88
N ARG A 154 -5.12 -9.60 -5.74
CA ARG A 154 -4.45 -9.00 -6.91
C ARG A 154 -3.72 -10.06 -7.75
N SER A 155 -3.64 -9.80 -9.06
CA SER A 155 -2.92 -10.65 -10.02
C SER A 155 -1.51 -10.96 -9.51
N PRO A 156 -0.99 -12.19 -9.72
CA PRO A 156 0.38 -12.53 -9.37
C PRO A 156 1.42 -11.63 -10.07
N HIS A 157 1.09 -11.00 -11.21
CA HIS A 157 1.95 -10.05 -11.90
C HIS A 157 1.98 -8.64 -11.28
N CYS A 158 1.08 -8.33 -10.35
CA CYS A 158 1.02 -7.02 -9.70
C CYS A 158 2.32 -6.74 -8.92
N LYS A 159 2.92 -5.57 -9.19
CA LYS A 159 4.18 -5.09 -8.58
C LYS A 159 3.98 -3.86 -7.70
N ASP A 160 2.75 -3.62 -7.25
CA ASP A 160 2.39 -2.41 -6.50
C ASP A 160 3.15 -2.32 -5.17
N VAL A 161 3.39 -3.46 -4.52
CA VAL A 161 4.19 -3.58 -3.30
C VAL A 161 5.64 -3.93 -3.63
N ALA A 162 6.59 -3.10 -3.18
CA ALA A 162 8.04 -3.26 -3.34
C ALA A 162 8.58 -3.43 -4.78
N GLY A 163 7.73 -3.37 -5.81
CA GLY A 163 8.15 -3.70 -7.18
C GLY A 163 8.29 -5.21 -7.44
N ILE A 164 7.81 -6.05 -6.52
CA ILE A 164 8.03 -7.51 -6.54
C ILE A 164 6.70 -8.21 -6.87
N VAL A 165 6.71 -9.11 -7.84
CA VAL A 165 5.55 -9.95 -8.18
C VAL A 165 5.15 -10.82 -6.98
N LEU A 166 3.90 -11.27 -6.95
CA LEU A 166 3.29 -12.04 -5.85
C LEU A 166 3.13 -11.31 -4.51
N VAL A 167 3.93 -10.28 -4.20
CA VAL A 167 3.90 -9.64 -2.88
C VAL A 167 2.55 -8.95 -2.61
N ALA A 168 2.00 -8.25 -3.61
CA ALA A 168 0.67 -7.65 -3.52
C ALA A 168 -0.45 -8.71 -3.32
N ARG A 169 -0.38 -9.81 -4.07
CA ARG A 169 -1.30 -10.96 -3.93
C ARG A 169 -1.20 -11.59 -2.54
N MET A 170 0.02 -11.77 -2.05
CA MET A 170 0.30 -12.34 -0.74
C MET A 170 -0.19 -11.42 0.39
N ALA A 171 -0.07 -10.09 0.23
CA ALA A 171 -0.62 -9.11 1.18
C ALA A 171 -2.15 -9.20 1.28
N ASP A 172 -2.84 -9.31 0.15
CA ASP A 172 -4.30 -9.49 0.14
C ASP A 172 -4.72 -10.77 0.87
N LYS A 173 -4.02 -11.89 0.60
CA LYS A 173 -4.25 -13.17 1.27
C LYS A 173 -3.95 -13.12 2.76
N ALA A 174 -2.86 -12.45 3.15
CA ALA A 174 -2.48 -12.29 4.55
C ALA A 174 -3.55 -11.51 5.33
N ARG A 175 -3.96 -10.36 4.79
CA ARG A 175 -5.03 -9.52 5.35
C ARG A 175 -6.35 -10.29 5.47
N ALA A 176 -6.75 -11.01 4.42
CA ALA A 176 -7.98 -11.79 4.42
C ALA A 176 -7.94 -12.99 5.40
N SER A 177 -6.79 -13.65 5.50
CA SER A 177 -6.55 -14.70 6.50
C SER A 177 -6.69 -14.16 7.93
N GLN A 178 -6.10 -12.98 8.22
CA GLN A 178 -6.20 -12.33 9.52
C GLN A 178 -7.62 -11.81 9.82
N ALA A 179 -8.35 -11.42 8.78
CA ALA A 179 -9.75 -10.97 8.89
C ALA A 179 -10.78 -12.12 8.90
N GLY A 180 -10.35 -13.39 8.74
CA GLY A 180 -11.27 -14.54 8.66
C GLY A 180 -12.12 -14.59 7.39
N THR A 181 -11.67 -13.96 6.30
CA THR A 181 -12.42 -13.79 5.03
C THR A 181 -11.59 -14.23 3.82
N VAL A 182 -10.73 -15.25 4.01
CA VAL A 182 -9.81 -15.75 2.98
C VAL A 182 -10.51 -16.53 1.86
N GLY A 183 -11.74 -17.00 2.08
CA GLY A 183 -12.46 -17.82 1.09
C GLY A 183 -11.75 -19.13 0.81
N GLU A 184 -11.64 -19.49 -0.47
CA GLU A 184 -10.96 -20.73 -0.92
C GLU A 184 -9.44 -20.57 -1.05
N TYR A 185 -8.92 -19.35 -0.89
CA TYR A 185 -7.49 -19.10 -0.96
C TYR A 185 -6.76 -19.56 0.31
N ILE A 186 -5.48 -19.90 0.17
CA ILE A 186 -4.63 -20.32 1.29
C ILE A 186 -3.45 -19.36 1.42
N TYR A 187 -3.39 -18.62 2.54
CA TYR A 187 -2.21 -17.83 2.88
C TYR A 187 -1.07 -18.73 3.38
N GLY A 188 0.14 -18.55 2.85
CA GLY A 188 1.27 -19.45 3.05
C GLY A 188 1.19 -20.71 2.18
N CYS A 189 0.56 -20.63 1.01
CA CYS A 189 0.55 -21.73 0.04
C CYS A 189 1.96 -21.94 -0.59
N PRO A 190 2.20 -23.02 -1.36
CA PRO A 190 3.51 -23.27 -1.97
C PRO A 190 4.09 -22.10 -2.75
N LEU A 191 3.26 -21.26 -3.38
CA LEU A 191 3.71 -20.08 -4.10
C LEU A 191 4.17 -18.94 -3.18
N ASP A 192 3.44 -18.67 -2.10
CA ASP A 192 3.85 -17.70 -1.08
C ASP A 192 5.18 -18.14 -0.42
N LEU A 193 5.33 -19.45 -0.18
CA LEU A 193 6.56 -20.04 0.35
C LEU A 193 7.74 -19.99 -0.62
N ARG A 194 7.57 -19.54 -1.87
CA ARG A 194 8.70 -19.22 -2.76
C ARG A 194 9.17 -17.78 -2.64
N VAL A 195 8.28 -16.84 -2.32
CA VAL A 195 8.65 -15.42 -2.16
C VAL A 195 9.20 -15.13 -0.76
N LEU A 196 8.64 -15.74 0.30
CA LEU A 196 9.08 -15.50 1.68
C LEU A 196 10.58 -15.80 1.89
N PRO A 197 11.16 -16.93 1.39
CA PRO A 197 12.60 -17.18 1.49
C PRO A 197 13.44 -16.18 0.69
N PHE A 198 12.97 -15.75 -0.49
CA PHE A 198 13.65 -14.71 -1.27
C PHE A 198 13.73 -13.40 -0.47
N LEU A 199 12.66 -13.03 0.21
CA LEU A 199 12.62 -11.83 1.05
C LEU A 199 13.36 -11.98 2.38
N GLY A 200 13.63 -13.21 2.84
CA GLY A 200 14.17 -13.44 4.19
C GLY A 200 13.19 -13.07 5.31
N ILE A 201 11.88 -13.11 5.04
CA ILE A 201 10.82 -12.68 5.97
C ILE A 201 9.95 -13.88 6.32
N SER A 202 9.61 -14.07 7.61
CA SER A 202 8.69 -15.13 8.02
C SER A 202 7.26 -14.85 7.59
N LYS A 203 6.43 -15.89 7.48
CA LYS A 203 5.00 -15.76 7.18
C LYS A 203 4.30 -14.86 8.20
N GLU A 204 4.59 -15.05 9.49
CA GLU A 204 3.99 -14.30 10.60
C GLU A 204 4.39 -12.82 10.52
N GLN A 205 5.69 -12.54 10.32
CA GLN A 205 6.19 -11.18 10.16
C GLN A 205 5.55 -10.46 8.99
N PHE A 206 5.40 -11.14 7.84
CA PHE A 206 4.77 -10.54 6.67
C PHE A 206 3.28 -10.29 6.90
N ALA A 207 2.57 -11.22 7.55
CA ALA A 207 1.15 -11.05 7.84
C ALA A 207 0.88 -9.86 8.75
N ASP A 208 1.67 -9.72 9.81
CA ASP A 208 1.60 -8.57 10.71
C ASP A 208 1.85 -7.28 9.94
N ALA A 209 2.90 -7.22 9.12
CA ALA A 209 3.22 -6.05 8.32
C ALA A 209 2.12 -5.68 7.32
N ALA A 210 1.51 -6.67 6.66
CA ALA A 210 0.43 -6.44 5.71
C ALA A 210 -0.82 -5.87 6.41
N VAL A 211 -1.12 -6.28 7.64
CA VAL A 211 -2.21 -5.70 8.45
C VAL A 211 -1.87 -4.30 8.93
N GLN A 212 -0.63 -4.06 9.39
CA GLN A 212 -0.23 -2.74 9.90
C GLN A 212 -0.11 -1.68 8.80
N ASN A 213 0.23 -2.08 7.57
CA ASN A 213 0.46 -1.17 6.46
C ASN A 213 -0.59 -1.42 5.35
N PRO A 214 -1.76 -0.77 5.41
CA PRO A 214 -2.78 -0.87 4.37
C PRO A 214 -2.37 -0.17 3.06
N ASN A 215 -1.47 0.82 3.13
CA ASN A 215 -0.88 1.48 1.98
C ASN A 215 0.26 0.63 1.38
N ASP A 216 0.25 0.45 0.05
CA ASP A 216 1.20 -0.43 -0.66
C ASP A 216 2.62 0.15 -0.73
N ILE A 217 2.79 1.48 -0.69
CA ILE A 217 4.12 2.12 -0.64
C ILE A 217 4.75 1.80 0.72
N GLU A 218 4.04 2.03 1.83
CA GLU A 218 4.54 1.74 3.18
C GLU A 218 4.83 0.25 3.41
N LEU A 219 3.96 -0.63 2.91
CA LEU A 219 4.25 -2.06 2.93
C LEU A 219 5.47 -2.39 2.07
N GLY A 220 5.61 -1.74 0.93
CA GLY A 220 6.76 -1.89 0.03
C GLY A 220 8.07 -1.49 0.70
N ASP A 221 8.11 -0.31 1.31
CA ASP A 221 9.27 0.19 2.05
C ASP A 221 9.66 -0.76 3.19
N TRP A 222 8.67 -1.25 3.95
CA TRP A 222 8.89 -2.23 5.02
C TRP A 222 9.50 -3.54 4.51
N VAL A 223 9.06 -4.02 3.34
CA VAL A 223 9.58 -5.24 2.69
C VAL A 223 11.01 -5.02 2.19
N LEU A 224 11.27 -3.89 1.53
CA LEU A 224 12.59 -3.58 0.98
C LEU A 224 13.63 -3.41 2.09
N GLU A 225 13.29 -2.68 3.16
CA GLU A 225 14.16 -2.49 4.33
C GLU A 225 14.60 -3.83 4.94
N ARG A 226 13.69 -4.79 5.08
CA ARG A 226 13.96 -6.09 5.72
C ARG A 226 14.63 -7.10 4.82
N SER A 227 14.29 -7.07 3.53
CA SER A 227 14.83 -8.03 2.58
C SER A 227 16.25 -7.69 2.15
N GLY A 228 16.62 -6.41 2.17
CA GLY A 228 17.94 -5.93 1.73
C GLY A 228 18.20 -6.21 0.25
N LYS A 229 17.15 -6.48 -0.54
CA LYS A 229 17.29 -6.87 -1.94
C LYS A 229 17.62 -5.70 -2.83
N THR A 230 18.57 -5.91 -3.74
CA THR A 230 18.89 -4.92 -4.76
C THR A 230 17.82 -4.92 -5.85
N GLN A 231 17.78 -3.83 -6.64
CA GLN A 231 16.88 -3.74 -7.78
C GLN A 231 17.14 -4.87 -8.79
N GLU A 232 18.40 -5.24 -9.01
CA GLU A 232 18.77 -6.34 -9.91
C GLU A 232 18.27 -7.69 -9.40
N GLU A 233 18.39 -7.97 -8.10
CA GLU A 233 17.85 -9.20 -7.50
C GLU A 233 16.32 -9.28 -7.64
N ILE A 234 15.63 -8.16 -7.44
CA ILE A 234 14.18 -8.05 -7.60
C ILE A 234 13.77 -8.28 -9.06
N GLU A 235 14.48 -7.70 -10.02
CA GLU A 235 14.20 -7.89 -11.44
C GLU A 235 14.43 -9.33 -11.90
N GLU A 236 15.51 -9.97 -11.45
CA GLU A 236 15.78 -11.39 -11.67
C GLU A 236 14.65 -12.24 -11.09
N PHE A 237 14.30 -12.04 -9.82
CA PHE A 237 13.21 -12.78 -9.18
C PHE A 237 11.89 -12.60 -9.94
N ASN A 238 11.55 -11.37 -10.32
CA ASN A 238 10.34 -11.07 -11.06
C ASN A 238 10.28 -11.80 -12.40
N ARG A 239 11.38 -11.81 -13.17
CA ARG A 239 11.46 -12.49 -14.46
C ARG A 239 11.31 -13.99 -14.28
N THR A 240 12.05 -14.59 -13.36
CA THR A 240 12.06 -16.04 -13.15
C THR A 240 10.74 -16.54 -12.56
N ALA A 241 10.15 -15.83 -11.60
CA ALA A 241 8.87 -16.21 -11.01
C ALA A 241 7.70 -16.13 -12.02
N SER A 242 7.65 -15.08 -12.84
CA SER A 242 6.56 -14.88 -13.81
C SER A 242 6.63 -15.81 -15.02
N ALA A 243 7.84 -16.22 -15.43
CA ALA A 243 8.04 -17.15 -16.54
C ALA A 243 7.97 -18.63 -16.12
N ARG A 244 7.74 -18.93 -14.84
CA ARG A 244 7.85 -20.29 -14.32
C ARG A 244 6.74 -21.20 -14.87
N GLN A 245 7.17 -22.22 -15.60
CA GLN A 245 6.34 -23.33 -16.07
C GLN A 245 6.41 -24.52 -15.08
N PRO A 246 5.57 -25.55 -15.24
CA PRO A 246 5.71 -26.80 -14.50
C PRO A 246 6.99 -27.57 -14.91
N GLU A 247 7.92 -27.76 -13.97
CA GLU A 247 9.27 -28.28 -14.29
C GLU A 247 9.35 -29.81 -14.19
N SER A 248 8.61 -30.42 -13.26
CA SER A 248 8.55 -31.88 -13.07
C SER A 248 7.27 -32.50 -13.66
N ASP A 249 7.27 -33.82 -13.85
CA ASP A 249 6.06 -34.55 -14.30
C ASP A 249 4.91 -34.42 -13.29
N GLU A 250 5.22 -34.40 -11.99
CA GLU A 250 4.23 -34.17 -10.94
C GLU A 250 3.63 -32.75 -11.03
N GLU A 251 4.48 -31.74 -11.23
CA GLU A 251 4.01 -30.36 -11.41
C GLU A 251 3.19 -30.23 -12.70
N ARG A 252 3.59 -30.87 -13.80
CA ARG A 252 2.84 -30.89 -15.07
C ARG A 252 1.48 -31.54 -14.90
N ALA A 253 1.41 -32.70 -14.23
CA ALA A 253 0.15 -33.38 -13.96
C ALA A 253 -0.79 -32.52 -13.09
N ARG A 254 -0.25 -31.86 -12.06
CA ARG A 254 -1.03 -30.94 -11.21
C ARG A 254 -1.51 -29.72 -11.98
N PHE A 255 -0.63 -29.12 -12.80
CA PHE A 255 -0.97 -27.98 -13.64
C PHE A 255 -2.08 -28.32 -14.63
N GLN A 256 -1.93 -29.43 -15.36
CA GLN A 256 -2.92 -29.88 -16.34
C GLN A 256 -4.25 -30.20 -15.66
N LYS A 257 -4.23 -30.86 -14.50
CA LYS A 257 -5.44 -31.11 -13.72
C LYS A 257 -6.19 -29.82 -13.40
N TYR A 258 -5.52 -28.80 -12.86
CA TYR A 258 -6.17 -27.53 -12.55
C TYR A 258 -6.65 -26.81 -13.82
N LEU A 259 -5.85 -26.80 -14.88
CA LEU A 259 -6.25 -26.18 -16.14
C LEU A 259 -7.49 -26.85 -16.74
N ASP A 260 -7.59 -28.17 -16.68
CA ASP A 260 -8.76 -28.92 -17.17
C ASP A 260 -10.00 -28.73 -16.30
N GLU A 261 -9.84 -28.49 -14.99
CA GLU A 261 -10.95 -28.16 -14.09
C GLU A 261 -11.56 -26.79 -14.43
N ILE A 262 -10.73 -25.82 -14.86
CA ILE A 262 -11.13 -24.42 -15.06
C ILE A 262 -11.48 -24.13 -16.54
N ALA A 263 -10.65 -24.60 -17.47
CA ALA A 263 -10.75 -24.30 -18.90
C ALA A 263 -10.21 -25.46 -19.76
N PRO A 264 -10.97 -26.57 -19.88
CA PRO A 264 -10.55 -27.76 -20.60
C PRO A 264 -10.09 -27.46 -22.04
N GLY A 265 -8.98 -28.07 -22.45
CA GLY A 265 -8.48 -28.02 -23.83
C GLY A 265 -7.72 -26.74 -24.20
N ARG A 266 -7.47 -25.82 -23.25
CA ARG A 266 -6.54 -24.70 -23.46
C ARG A 266 -5.11 -25.21 -23.53
N THR A 267 -4.36 -24.75 -24.53
CA THR A 267 -2.94 -25.13 -24.75
C THR A 267 -2.00 -23.95 -24.74
N ASP A 268 -2.53 -22.73 -24.68
CA ASP A 268 -1.79 -21.47 -24.65
C ASP A 268 -1.44 -21.00 -23.22
N ILE A 269 -1.90 -21.72 -22.20
CA ILE A 269 -1.60 -21.46 -20.79
C ILE A 269 -0.51 -22.43 -20.33
N ASP A 270 0.69 -21.91 -20.11
CA ASP A 270 1.89 -22.72 -19.81
C ASP A 270 2.64 -22.29 -18.53
N THR A 271 2.30 -21.13 -17.95
CA THR A 271 2.90 -20.63 -16.71
C THR A 271 1.92 -20.66 -15.53
N TRP A 272 2.45 -20.83 -14.31
CA TRP A 272 1.64 -20.81 -13.09
C TRP A 272 0.88 -19.49 -12.92
N PHE A 273 1.46 -18.35 -13.33
CA PHE A 273 0.80 -17.06 -13.21
C PHE A 273 -0.37 -16.92 -14.17
N ALA A 274 -0.20 -17.35 -15.43
CA ALA A 274 -1.29 -17.35 -16.42
C ALA A 274 -2.46 -18.25 -15.98
N LEU A 275 -2.15 -19.41 -15.38
CA LEU A 275 -3.18 -20.27 -14.79
C LEU A 275 -3.93 -19.60 -13.63
N LEU A 276 -3.21 -18.92 -12.73
CA LEU A 276 -3.83 -18.21 -11.60
C LEU A 276 -4.70 -17.03 -12.03
N ASP A 277 -4.25 -16.22 -13.00
CA ASP A 277 -5.08 -15.13 -13.53
C ASP A 277 -6.33 -15.67 -14.25
N LEU A 278 -6.22 -16.82 -14.92
CA LEU A 278 -7.37 -17.49 -15.53
C LEU A 278 -8.34 -18.01 -14.48
N ASP A 279 -7.84 -18.68 -13.44
CA ASP A 279 -8.62 -19.20 -12.31
C ASP A 279 -9.41 -18.08 -11.60
N ASP A 280 -8.71 -17.00 -11.24
CA ASP A 280 -9.29 -15.82 -10.60
C ASP A 280 -10.42 -15.22 -11.47
N LYS A 281 -10.25 -15.20 -12.80
CA LYS A 281 -11.24 -14.67 -13.76
C LYS A 281 -12.44 -15.60 -13.96
N MET A 282 -12.27 -16.91 -13.82
CA MET A 282 -13.38 -17.85 -13.96
C MET A 282 -14.19 -17.95 -12.66
N SER A 283 -13.57 -17.66 -11.52
CA SER A 283 -14.19 -17.76 -10.20
C SER A 283 -14.99 -16.51 -9.77
N PHE A 284 -14.77 -15.35 -10.39
CA PHE A 284 -15.39 -14.07 -10.02
C PHE A 284 -15.71 -13.20 -11.24
#